data_AF-A0A060C192-F1
#
_entry.id   AF-A0A060C192-F1
#
_cell.length_a   1.000
_cell.length_b   1.000
_cell.length_c   1.000
_cell.angle_alpha   90.00
_cell.angle_beta   90.00
_cell.angle_gamma   90.00
#
_symmetry.space_group_name_H-M   'P 1'
#
loop_
_entity.id
_entity.type
_entity.pdbx_description
1 polymer ?
#
loop_
_entity_poly.entity_id
_entity_poly.type
_entity_poly.pdbx_seq_one_letter_code
_entity_poly.pdbx_strand_id
1 'polypeptide(L)'
;LHQAERALAGVGTADYWATLRAAFANAEAVLAVNPLTAAMIEPHAREVRVVTAGMDPERFPWPFPAARRAPATPGRMRILFAGLTQEWMKGFHVLHAAAEHLWNQRQDFEIAVTDTAPDGPVPPWARYLGWQSQSELPGQM
;
A
#
# COMPACT_ATOMS: atom_id res chain seq x y z
N LEU A 1 0.98 -15.60 -1.75
CA LEU A 1 0.30 -15.78 -0.45
C LEU A 1 -1.23 -15.71 -0.59
N HIS A 2 -1.77 -14.59 -1.11
CA HIS A 2 -3.22 -14.36 -1.14
C HIS A 2 -4.07 -15.36 -1.94
N GLN A 3 -3.58 -15.96 -3.03
CA GLN A 3 -4.38 -16.94 -3.79
C GLN A 3 -4.59 -18.25 -3.03
N ALA A 4 -3.55 -18.77 -2.37
CA ALA A 4 -3.64 -20.00 -1.58
C ALA A 4 -4.50 -19.81 -0.33
N GLU A 5 -4.38 -18.67 0.35
CA GLU A 5 -5.24 -18.30 1.49
C GLU A 5 -6.71 -18.20 1.08
N ARG A 6 -6.99 -17.56 -0.07
CA ARG A 6 -8.35 -17.45 -0.61
C ARG A 6 -8.94 -18.80 -0.98
N ALA A 7 -8.14 -19.68 -1.60
CA ALA A 7 -8.56 -21.03 -1.93
C ALA A 7 -8.85 -21.85 -0.66
N LEU A 8 -7.97 -21.78 0.35
CA LEU A 8 -8.15 -22.46 1.64
C LEU A 8 -9.41 -21.97 2.37
N ALA A 9 -9.66 -20.66 2.37
CA ALA A 9 -10.86 -20.07 2.96
C ALA A 9 -12.13 -20.29 2.12
N GLY A 10 -12.02 -20.91 0.94
CA GLY A 10 -13.15 -21.16 0.03
C GLY A 10 -13.73 -19.89 -0.59
N VAL A 11 -12.96 -18.80 -0.69
CA VAL A 11 -13.42 -17.52 -1.24
C VAL A 11 -13.94 -17.73 -2.66
N GLY A 12 -15.19 -17.34 -2.90
CA GLY A 12 -15.87 -17.47 -4.20
C GLY A 12 -16.66 -18.78 -4.38
N THR A 13 -16.65 -19.68 -3.39
CA THR A 13 -17.56 -20.83 -3.36
C THR A 13 -18.95 -20.41 -2.87
N ALA A 14 -19.99 -21.21 -3.17
CA ALA A 14 -21.36 -20.95 -2.74
C ALA A 14 -21.50 -20.87 -1.21
N ASP A 15 -20.70 -21.65 -0.48
CA ASP A 15 -20.79 -21.77 0.98
C ASP A 15 -19.96 -20.71 1.72
N TYR A 16 -19.09 -19.99 1.02
CA TYR A 16 -18.18 -19.01 1.62
C TYR A 16 -18.89 -18.02 2.53
N TRP A 17 -20.03 -17.49 2.08
CA TRP A 17 -20.80 -16.50 2.82
C TRP A 17 -21.44 -17.08 4.09
N ALA A 18 -21.92 -18.32 4.03
CA ALA A 18 -22.47 -19.00 5.20
C ALA A 18 -21.37 -19.21 6.26
N THR A 19 -20.21 -19.71 5.83
CA THR A 19 -19.04 -19.91 6.70
C THR A 19 -18.54 -18.61 7.30
N LEU A 20 -18.43 -17.54 6.52
CA LEU A 20 -17.97 -16.23 6.99
C LEU A 20 -18.91 -15.63 8.04
N ARG A 21 -20.23 -15.68 7.81
CA ARG A 21 -21.20 -15.20 8.80
C ARG A 21 -21.20 -16.04 10.07
N ALA A 22 -21.07 -17.35 9.94
CA ALA A 22 -20.96 -18.24 11.10
C ALA A 22 -19.69 -17.90 11.91
N ALA A 23 -18.58 -17.58 11.25
CA ALA A 23 -17.36 -17.15 11.94
C ALA A 23 -17.57 -15.84 12.71
N PHE A 24 -18.22 -14.84 12.11
CA PHE A 24 -18.52 -13.58 12.79
C PHE A 24 -19.49 -13.74 13.97
N ALA A 25 -20.56 -14.52 13.80
CA ALA A 25 -21.57 -14.71 14.84
C ALA A 25 -21.07 -15.49 16.06
N ASN A 26 -20.08 -16.37 15.85
CA ASN A 26 -19.47 -17.20 16.89
C ASN A 26 -18.18 -16.59 17.49
N ALA A 27 -17.65 -15.52 16.92
CA ALA A 27 -16.53 -14.80 17.50
C ALA A 27 -16.96 -14.02 18.75
N GLU A 28 -16.10 -13.99 19.76
CA GLU A 28 -16.29 -13.13 20.94
C GLU A 28 -16.26 -11.65 20.54
N ALA A 29 -15.28 -11.28 19.72
CA ALA A 29 -15.17 -9.97 19.11
C ALA A 29 -14.51 -10.08 17.73
N VAL A 30 -14.91 -9.20 16.81
CA VAL A 30 -14.24 -9.01 15.52
C VAL A 30 -13.42 -7.72 15.56
N LEU A 31 -12.12 -7.84 15.26
CA LEU A 31 -11.21 -6.71 15.19
C LEU A 31 -11.17 -6.19 13.74
N ALA A 32 -11.70 -4.99 13.53
CA ALA A 32 -11.73 -4.34 12.22
C ALA A 32 -10.61 -3.29 12.11
N VAL A 33 -9.97 -3.19 10.94
CA VAL A 33 -8.82 -2.30 10.73
C VAL A 33 -9.19 -0.83 10.49
N ASN A 34 -10.47 -0.54 10.27
CA ASN A 34 -11.00 0.82 10.10
C ASN A 34 -12.52 0.85 10.37
N PRO A 35 -13.12 2.04 10.62
CA PRO A 35 -14.55 2.19 10.91
C PRO A 35 -15.48 1.74 9.78
N LEU A 36 -15.09 1.89 8.51
CA LEU A 36 -15.93 1.48 7.38
C LEU A 36 -16.10 -0.05 7.34
N THR A 37 -15.00 -0.78 7.54
CA THR A 37 -15.04 -2.25 7.66
C THR A 37 -15.80 -2.68 8.91
N ALA A 38 -15.68 -1.95 10.02
CA ALA A 38 -16.48 -2.22 11.22
C ALA A 38 -17.99 -2.13 10.94
N ALA A 39 -18.44 -1.02 10.35
CA ALA A 39 -19.83 -0.80 9.99
C ALA A 39 -20.40 -1.88 9.05
N MET A 40 -19.58 -2.45 8.17
CA MET A 40 -19.97 -3.57 7.31
C MET A 40 -20.18 -4.89 8.07
N ILE A 41 -19.48 -5.09 9.19
CA ILE A 41 -19.44 -6.36 9.94
C ILE A 41 -20.39 -6.34 11.14
N GLU A 42 -20.66 -5.16 11.71
CA GLU A 42 -21.54 -4.95 12.87
C GLU A 42 -22.87 -5.73 12.81
N PRO A 43 -23.59 -5.82 11.67
CA PRO A 43 -24.84 -6.59 11.60
C PRO A 43 -24.68 -8.11 11.74
N HIS A 44 -23.45 -8.62 11.76
CA HIS A 44 -23.13 -10.05 11.68
C HIS A 44 -22.31 -10.56 12.87
N ALA A 45 -21.90 -9.69 13.80
CA ALA A 45 -21.06 -10.01 14.93
C ALA A 45 -21.66 -9.53 16.26
N ARG A 46 -21.30 -10.17 17.36
CA ARG A 46 -21.74 -9.76 18.71
C ARG A 46 -21.07 -8.46 19.16
N GLU A 47 -19.78 -8.36 18.87
CA GLU A 47 -18.94 -7.22 19.22
C GLU A 47 -17.95 -6.93 18.09
N VAL A 48 -17.82 -5.66 17.71
CA VAL A 48 -16.83 -5.20 16.75
C VAL A 48 -16.00 -4.09 17.39
N ARG A 49 -14.67 -4.18 17.28
CA ARG A 49 -13.74 -3.17 17.77
C ARG A 49 -12.85 -2.71 16.63
N VAL A 50 -12.69 -1.39 16.50
CA VAL A 50 -11.72 -0.83 15.56
C VAL A 50 -10.34 -0.90 16.19
N VAL A 51 -9.45 -1.68 15.59
CA VAL A 51 -8.04 -1.81 15.99
C VAL A 51 -7.19 -1.58 14.73
N THR A 52 -6.62 -0.38 14.63
CA THR A 52 -5.80 0.04 13.50
C THR A 52 -4.38 -0.54 13.60
N ALA A 53 -3.74 -0.76 12.46
CA ALA A 53 -2.31 -1.08 12.45
C ALA A 53 -1.49 0.09 13.00
N GLY A 54 -0.55 -0.20 13.90
CA GLY A 54 0.42 0.77 14.41
C GLY A 54 1.62 0.96 13.47
N MET A 55 2.37 2.04 13.70
CA MET A 55 3.66 2.30 13.06
C MET A 55 4.75 2.34 14.13
N ASP A 56 5.89 1.72 13.84
CA ASP A 56 7.07 1.78 14.70
C ASP A 56 7.78 3.13 14.54
N PRO A 57 7.80 3.99 15.58
CA PRO A 57 8.39 5.32 15.51
C PRO A 57 9.91 5.31 15.40
N GLU A 58 10.60 4.26 15.86
CA GLU A 58 12.06 4.15 15.74
C GLU A 58 12.46 3.83 14.30
N ARG A 59 11.61 3.03 13.64
CA ARG A 59 11.75 2.69 12.24
C ARG A 59 11.39 3.86 11.32
N PHE A 60 10.33 4.61 11.64
CA PHE A 60 9.84 5.77 10.89
C PHE A 60 9.88 7.07 11.73
N PRO A 61 11.08 7.56 12.10
CA PRO A 61 11.21 8.75 12.94
C PRO A 61 10.77 10.02 12.22
N TRP A 62 10.22 10.96 12.97
CA TRP A 62 9.92 12.32 12.50
C TRP A 62 10.62 13.37 13.39
N PRO A 63 11.48 14.24 12.83
CA PRO A 63 11.91 14.28 11.43
C PRO A 63 12.82 13.10 11.05
N PHE A 64 12.76 12.65 9.79
CA PHE A 64 13.58 11.52 9.33
C PHE A 64 15.06 11.94 9.17
N PRO A 65 16.03 11.24 9.80
CA PRO A 65 17.44 11.63 9.78
C PRO A 65 18.05 11.65 8.38
N ALA A 66 18.70 12.75 8.01
CA ALA A 66 19.31 12.91 6.68
C ALA A 66 20.33 11.81 6.35
N ALA A 67 21.11 11.36 7.33
CA ALA A 67 22.10 10.28 7.18
C ALA A 67 21.49 8.91 6.85
N ARG A 68 20.18 8.73 7.09
CA ARG A 68 19.44 7.49 6.77
C ARG A 68 18.72 7.56 5.42
N ARG A 69 18.70 8.73 4.75
CA ARG A 69 17.98 8.90 3.48
C ARG A 69 18.82 8.38 2.31
N ALA A 70 18.15 7.71 1.39
CA ALA A 70 18.73 7.31 0.13
C ALA A 70 19.13 8.56 -0.69
N PRO A 71 20.22 8.51 -1.46
CA PRO A 71 20.66 9.62 -2.30
C PRO A 71 19.52 10.15 -3.18
N ALA A 72 19.41 11.48 -3.30
CA ALA A 72 18.43 12.18 -4.13
C ALA A 72 19.09 12.77 -5.38
N THR A 73 18.33 12.88 -6.47
CA THR A 73 18.80 13.58 -7.67
C THR A 73 18.88 15.08 -7.37
N PRO A 74 20.05 15.73 -7.53
CA PRO A 74 20.20 17.15 -7.24
C PRO A 74 19.20 18.01 -8.01
N GLY A 75 18.58 18.97 -7.33
CA GLY A 75 17.61 19.89 -7.94
C GLY A 75 16.25 19.27 -8.28
N ARG A 76 16.00 18.00 -7.92
CA ARG A 76 14.68 17.37 -8.09
C ARG A 76 14.01 17.06 -6.75
N MET A 77 12.74 17.41 -6.65
CA MET A 77 11.86 16.96 -5.59
C MET A 77 11.51 15.48 -5.79
N ARG A 78 11.74 14.66 -4.76
CA ARG A 78 11.36 13.24 -4.78
C ARG A 78 9.92 13.06 -4.29
N ILE A 79 9.13 12.32 -5.07
CA ILE A 79 7.82 11.82 -4.71
C ILE A 79 7.93 10.29 -4.60
N LEU A 80 7.57 9.71 -3.46
CA LEU A 80 7.63 8.26 -3.25
C LEU A 80 6.28 7.60 -3.58
N PHE A 81 6.30 6.61 -4.46
CA PHE A 81 5.22 5.64 -4.64
C PHE A 81 5.65 4.28 -4.07
N ALA A 82 5.14 3.97 -2.87
CA ALA A 82 5.40 2.71 -2.18
C ALA A 82 4.26 1.71 -2.45
N GLY A 83 4.43 0.85 -3.46
CA GLY A 83 3.44 -0.16 -3.83
C GLY A 83 3.72 -0.80 -5.19
N LEU A 84 2.90 -1.80 -5.54
CA LEU A 84 2.93 -2.44 -6.85
C LEU A 84 2.15 -1.59 -7.87
N THR A 85 2.76 -1.31 -9.01
CA THR A 85 2.20 -0.45 -10.08
C THR A 85 0.97 -1.07 -10.74
N GLN A 86 0.90 -2.41 -10.78
CA GLN A 86 -0.20 -3.16 -11.38
C GLN A 86 -1.39 -3.35 -10.43
N GLU A 87 -1.25 -3.05 -9.13
CA GLU A 87 -2.38 -3.06 -8.22
C GLU A 87 -3.21 -1.79 -8.41
N TRP A 88 -4.28 -1.90 -9.21
CA TRP A 88 -5.12 -0.76 -9.59
C TRP A 88 -5.58 0.10 -8.40
N MET A 89 -5.94 -0.55 -7.28
CA MET A 89 -6.38 0.11 -6.04
C MET A 89 -5.30 1.00 -5.40
N LYS A 90 -4.01 0.82 -5.73
CA LYS A 90 -2.91 1.67 -5.29
C LYS A 90 -2.80 2.97 -6.07
N GLY A 91 -3.50 3.10 -7.20
CA GLY A 91 -3.64 4.37 -7.92
C GLY A 91 -2.41 4.81 -8.73
N PHE A 92 -1.47 3.91 -9.05
CA PHE A 92 -0.29 4.27 -9.83
C PHE A 92 -0.62 4.89 -11.19
N HIS A 93 -1.65 4.36 -11.87
CA HIS A 93 -2.14 4.89 -13.14
C HIS A 93 -2.55 6.37 -13.06
N VAL A 94 -3.15 6.80 -11.94
CA VAL A 94 -3.50 8.20 -11.70
C VAL A 94 -2.24 9.04 -11.51
N LEU A 95 -1.30 8.56 -10.69
CA LEU A 95 -0.04 9.22 -10.44
C LEU A 95 0.79 9.37 -11.73
N HIS A 96 0.81 8.33 -12.57
CA HIS A 96 1.48 8.34 -13.87
C HIS A 96 0.91 9.41 -14.79
N ALA A 97 -0.42 9.42 -14.98
CA ALA A 97 -1.08 10.42 -15.82
C ALA A 97 -0.85 11.85 -15.31
N ALA A 98 -0.86 12.06 -13.99
CA ALA A 98 -0.56 13.36 -13.38
C ALA A 98 0.91 13.77 -13.62
N ALA A 99 1.85 12.83 -13.52
CA ALA A 99 3.26 13.07 -13.75
C ALA A 99 3.56 13.43 -15.21
N GLU A 100 2.92 12.76 -16.17
CA GLU A 100 3.03 13.11 -17.59
C GLU A 100 2.56 14.55 -17.86
N HIS A 101 1.41 14.93 -17.29
CA HIS A 101 0.92 16.31 -17.40
C HIS A 101 1.88 17.31 -16.75
N LEU A 102 2.39 16.98 -15.55
CA LEU A 102 3.28 17.87 -14.81
C LEU A 102 4.63 18.05 -15.50
N TRP A 103 5.16 16.99 -16.12
CA TRP A 103 6.46 17.01 -16.81
C TRP A 103 6.51 17.99 -17.99
N ASN A 104 5.36 18.25 -18.61
CA ASN A 104 5.23 19.27 -19.66
C ASN A 104 5.34 20.70 -19.12
N GLN A 105 5.23 20.90 -17.80
CA GLN A 105 5.28 22.21 -17.15
C GLN A 105 6.55 22.42 -16.31
N ARG A 106 7.03 21.36 -15.62
CA ARG A 106 8.22 21.40 -14.77
C ARG A 106 8.90 20.04 -14.71
N GLN A 107 10.23 20.07 -14.64
CA GLN A 107 11.10 18.87 -14.73
C GLN A 107 12.00 18.70 -13.50
N ASP A 108 11.68 19.43 -12.43
CA ASP A 108 12.37 19.47 -11.16
C ASP A 108 11.77 18.47 -10.15
N PHE A 109 11.28 17.33 -10.63
CA PHE A 109 10.79 16.25 -9.78
C PHE A 109 11.17 14.87 -10.31
N GLU A 110 11.08 13.87 -9.43
CA GLU A 110 11.15 12.46 -9.77
C GLU A 110 10.13 11.67 -8.94
N ILE A 111 9.61 10.58 -9.50
CA ILE A 111 8.78 9.60 -8.79
C ILE A 111 9.62 8.35 -8.56
N ALA A 112 9.94 8.10 -7.30
CA ALA A 112 10.58 6.87 -6.85
C ALA A 112 9.53 5.78 -6.68
N VAL A 113 9.60 4.71 -7.47
CA VAL A 113 8.60 3.63 -7.53
C VAL A 113 9.21 2.36 -6.94
N THR A 114 8.64 1.80 -5.87
CA THR A 114 9.17 0.59 -5.20
C THR A 114 8.74 -0.73 -5.87
N ASP A 115 8.59 -0.69 -7.18
CA ASP A 115 8.21 -1.84 -8.02
C ASP A 115 9.31 -2.10 -9.04
N THR A 116 9.25 -3.27 -9.68
CA THR A 116 10.11 -3.60 -10.81
C THR A 116 9.77 -2.70 -12.00
N ALA A 117 10.80 -2.26 -12.73
CA ALA A 117 10.59 -1.49 -13.96
C ALA A 117 9.80 -2.33 -14.98
N PRO A 118 8.88 -1.71 -15.75
CA PRO A 118 8.22 -2.38 -16.86
C PRO A 118 9.23 -2.72 -17.96
N ASP A 119 8.86 -3.68 -18.81
CA ASP A 119 9.59 -3.93 -20.05
C ASP A 119 9.42 -2.72 -20.99
N GLY A 120 10.53 -2.11 -21.39
CA GLY A 120 10.56 -1.00 -22.34
C GLY A 120 11.00 0.34 -21.73
N PRO A 121 10.74 1.45 -22.43
CA PRO A 121 11.21 2.76 -22.02
C PRO A 121 10.49 3.25 -20.77
N VAL A 122 11.28 3.71 -19.79
CA VAL A 122 10.80 4.32 -18.57
C VAL A 122 10.71 5.85 -18.77
N PRO A 123 9.62 6.50 -18.32
CA PRO A 123 9.52 7.95 -18.37
C PRO A 123 10.68 8.64 -17.63
N PRO A 124 11.16 9.81 -18.09
CA PRO A 124 12.34 10.48 -17.52
C PRO A 124 12.12 11.03 -16.09
N TRP A 125 10.86 11.09 -15.65
CA TRP A 125 10.46 11.43 -14.29
C TRP A 125 10.36 10.22 -13.37
N ALA A 126 10.40 8.99 -13.88
CA ALA A 126 10.22 7.78 -13.08
C ALA A 126 11.57 7.12 -12.74
N ARG A 127 11.73 6.71 -11.49
CA ARG A 127 12.88 5.93 -10.99
C ARG A 127 12.36 4.68 -10.28
N TYR A 128 12.46 3.53 -10.94
CA TYR A 128 12.07 2.24 -10.36
C TYR A 128 13.19 1.72 -9.46
N LEU A 129 12.87 1.50 -8.19
CA LEU A 129 13.78 1.05 -7.15
C LEU A 129 13.78 -0.47 -6.98
N GLY A 130 12.81 -1.14 -7.59
CA GLY A 130 12.51 -2.53 -7.28
C GLY A 130 11.90 -2.68 -5.88
N TRP A 131 11.66 -3.94 -5.52
CA TRP A 131 11.14 -4.31 -4.21
C TRP A 131 12.05 -3.80 -3.09
N GLN A 132 11.47 -3.14 -2.10
CA GLN A 132 12.18 -2.67 -0.90
C GLN A 132 11.81 -3.57 0.28
N SER A 133 12.81 -4.04 1.03
CA SER A 133 12.55 -4.70 2.31
C SER A 133 11.97 -3.72 3.33
N GLN A 134 11.40 -4.26 4.41
CA GLN A 134 10.90 -3.45 5.52
C GLN A 134 12.03 -2.58 6.14
N SER A 135 13.27 -3.05 6.18
CA SER A 135 14.40 -2.24 6.69
C SER A 135 14.84 -1.13 5.74
N GLU A 136 14.68 -1.32 4.42
CA GLU A 136 15.16 -0.37 3.40
C GLU A 136 14.15 0.73 3.10
N LEU A 137 12.85 0.39 3.08
CA LEU A 137 11.76 1.30 2.71
C LEU A 137 11.80 2.65 3.46
N PRO A 138 12.05 2.73 4.78
CA PRO A 138 12.12 4.00 5.49
C PRO A 138 13.17 4.95 4.91
N GLY A 139 14.28 4.43 4.38
CA GLY A 139 15.33 5.26 3.77
C GLY A 139 14.91 5.95 2.48
N GLN A 140 13.79 5.56 1.85
CA GLN A 140 13.28 6.19 0.63
C GLN A 140 12.37 7.41 0.92
N MET A 141 12.11 7.72 2.19
CA MET A 141 11.30 8.86 2.64
C MET A 141 12.04 10.21 2.65
#